data_AF-A7AUH7-F1
#
_entry.id   AF-A7AUH7-F1
#
_cell.length_a   1.000
_cell.length_b   1.000
_cell.length_c   1.000
_cell.angle_alpha   90.00
_cell.angle_beta   90.00
_cell.angle_gamma   90.00
#
_symmetry.space_group_name_H-M   'P 1'
#
loop_
_entity.id
_entity.type
_entity.pdbx_description
1 polymer ?
#
loop_
_entity_poly.entity_id
_entity_poly.type
_entity_poly.pdbx_seq_one_letter_code
_entity_poly.pdbx_strand_id
1 'polypeptide(L)'
;MKVVLSIVVAVCTVMGVQADQVTNVKVNAEASAVVQLTDSNFEKLTQASTGATTGPWFVKFYAPWCSHCRQMAPAWERLAKELKGVVNVADLDATRAPNVAKRFAIKGYPTLLLIDKGRMYQYKNGDRSTEKLAAFATNDYKKALSNPVPAPLTFVGVTIDFFVTGTQEAQRIYDVAFRGFFVISTFAFLGGILMGMVIAVIALSKGNSTAHGNKSPRNARKQD
;
A
#
# COMPACT_ATOMS: atom_id res chain seq x y z
N MET A 1 45.63 -31.30 5.66
CA MET A 1 44.27 -31.83 5.92
C MET A 1 44.22 -32.97 6.93
N LYS A 2 45.22 -33.87 7.03
CA LYS A 2 45.21 -34.96 8.03
C LYS A 2 45.42 -34.49 9.50
N VAL A 3 46.12 -33.37 9.72
CA VAL A 3 46.42 -32.84 11.07
C VAL A 3 45.17 -32.27 11.77
N VAL A 4 44.25 -31.65 11.02
CA VAL A 4 43.02 -31.05 11.57
C VAL A 4 42.05 -32.14 12.05
N LEU A 5 42.01 -33.29 11.37
CA LEU A 5 41.15 -34.41 11.73
C LEU A 5 41.61 -35.09 13.04
N SER A 6 42.93 -35.15 13.30
CA SER A 6 43.48 -35.73 14.53
C SER A 6 43.23 -34.84 15.77
N ILE A 7 43.22 -33.51 15.61
CA ILE A 7 42.98 -32.58 16.71
C ILE A 7 41.51 -32.62 17.15
N VAL A 8 40.56 -32.72 16.20
CA VAL A 8 39.12 -32.80 16.52
C VAL A 8 38.78 -34.09 17.26
N VAL A 9 39.40 -35.21 16.89
CA VAL A 9 39.16 -36.51 17.55
C VAL A 9 39.72 -36.53 18.98
N ALA A 10 40.87 -35.89 19.22
CA ALA A 10 41.48 -35.80 20.55
C ALA A 10 40.68 -34.91 21.52
N VAL A 11 40.02 -33.86 21.02
CA VAL A 11 39.17 -32.98 21.84
C VAL A 11 37.87 -33.69 22.27
N CYS A 12 37.30 -34.53 21.41
CA CYS A 12 36.07 -35.27 21.72
C CYS A 12 36.24 -36.31 22.84
N THR A 13 37.43 -36.87 23.06
CA THR A 13 37.64 -37.93 24.06
C THR A 13 37.79 -37.40 25.49
N VAL A 14 38.16 -36.13 25.67
CA VAL A 14 38.36 -35.50 26.98
C VAL A 14 37.03 -35.08 27.64
N MET A 15 35.93 -35.01 26.88
CA MET A 15 34.62 -34.54 27.38
C MET A 15 33.58 -35.64 27.66
N GLY A 16 33.91 -36.93 27.50
CA GLY A 16 33.02 -38.01 27.94
C GLY A 16 31.60 -37.99 27.34
N VAL A 17 31.43 -37.52 26.10
CA VAL A 17 30.14 -37.52 25.41
C VAL A 17 30.09 -38.74 24.48
N GLN A 18 29.42 -39.80 24.92
CA GLN A 18 29.03 -40.91 24.06
C GLN A 18 28.03 -40.41 23.02
N ALA A 19 28.44 -40.42 21.75
CA ALA A 19 27.55 -40.29 20.62
C ALA A 19 26.94 -41.66 20.33
N ASP A 20 25.84 -42.03 20.99
CA ASP A 20 24.91 -42.99 20.40
C ASP A 20 23.53 -43.05 21.09
N GLN A 21 22.48 -43.11 20.27
CA GLN A 21 21.08 -43.53 20.54
C GLN A 21 20.05 -42.53 21.14
N VAL A 22 19.40 -41.75 20.25
CA VAL A 22 17.92 -41.65 20.22
C VAL A 22 17.46 -41.83 18.77
N THR A 23 17.47 -43.08 18.33
CA THR A 23 16.76 -43.51 17.12
C THR A 23 15.27 -43.66 17.44
N ASN A 24 14.45 -42.70 17.00
CA ASN A 24 13.15 -42.91 16.34
C ASN A 24 12.37 -41.59 16.25
N VAL A 25 12.68 -40.80 15.22
CA VAL A 25 11.63 -40.01 14.56
C VAL A 25 11.76 -40.30 13.06
N LYS A 26 10.97 -41.25 12.58
CA LYS A 26 10.58 -41.26 11.17
C LYS A 26 9.66 -40.06 10.95
N VAL A 27 10.23 -38.87 10.72
CA VAL A 27 9.52 -37.88 9.91
C VAL A 27 9.77 -38.32 8.47
N ASN A 28 8.75 -38.93 7.86
CA ASN A 28 8.75 -39.10 6.41
C ASN A 28 8.85 -37.69 5.80
N ALA A 29 10.07 -37.29 5.46
CA ALA A 29 10.35 -36.20 4.55
C ALA A 29 9.96 -36.62 3.13
N GLU A 30 8.69 -36.95 2.93
CA GLU A 30 8.08 -36.66 1.63
C GLU A 30 7.96 -35.14 1.59
N ALA A 31 8.55 -34.50 0.58
CA ALA A 31 8.50 -33.05 0.39
C ALA A 31 7.09 -32.52 0.69
N SER A 32 6.93 -31.82 1.81
CA SER A 32 5.62 -31.29 2.22
C SER A 32 5.10 -30.43 1.07
N ALA A 33 3.89 -30.71 0.61
CA ALA A 33 3.24 -29.96 -0.47
C ALA A 33 2.98 -28.49 -0.05
N VAL A 34 3.09 -28.19 1.24
CA VAL A 34 2.95 -26.85 1.81
C VAL A 34 4.27 -26.09 1.67
N VAL A 35 4.23 -24.98 0.93
CA VAL A 35 5.38 -24.10 0.76
C VAL A 35 5.59 -23.27 2.03
N GLN A 36 6.82 -23.22 2.54
CA GLN A 36 7.16 -22.39 3.70
C GLN A 36 7.59 -20.99 3.25
N LEU A 37 6.81 -19.97 3.63
CA LEU A 37 7.06 -18.57 3.34
C LEU A 37 7.70 -17.84 4.52
N THR A 38 8.59 -16.91 4.21
CA THR A 38 9.35 -16.05 5.11
C THR A 38 9.36 -14.62 4.56
N ASP A 39 9.81 -13.66 5.37
CA ASP A 39 9.93 -12.26 4.94
C ASP A 39 10.76 -12.08 3.65
N SER A 40 11.77 -12.93 3.42
CA SER A 40 12.70 -12.80 2.30
C SER A 40 12.24 -13.49 1.01
N ASN A 41 11.39 -14.52 1.12
CA ASN A 41 10.91 -15.30 -0.03
C ASN A 41 9.47 -14.97 -0.44
N PHE A 42 8.68 -14.34 0.44
CA PHE A 42 7.26 -14.12 0.22
C PHE A 42 7.00 -13.40 -1.09
N GLU A 43 7.62 -12.24 -1.30
CA GLU A 43 7.39 -11.45 -2.51
C GLU A 43 7.97 -12.12 -3.76
N LYS A 44 9.09 -12.84 -3.63
CA LYS A 44 9.75 -13.53 -4.75
C LYS A 44 8.90 -14.67 -5.29
N LEU A 45 8.25 -15.42 -4.40
CA LEU A 45 7.44 -16.59 -4.76
C LEU A 45 6.01 -16.21 -5.11
N THR A 46 5.38 -15.38 -4.27
CA THR A 46 3.96 -15.06 -4.43
C THR A 46 3.74 -13.95 -5.45
N GLN A 47 4.73 -13.07 -5.67
CA GLN A 47 4.60 -11.85 -6.48
C GLN A 47 3.33 -11.04 -6.15
N ALA A 48 2.92 -11.09 -4.88
CA ALA A 48 1.63 -10.61 -4.41
C ALA A 48 1.38 -9.13 -4.73
N SER A 49 2.43 -8.30 -4.74
CA SER A 49 2.31 -6.87 -5.04
C SER A 49 2.10 -6.55 -6.52
N THR A 50 2.75 -7.30 -7.40
CA THR A 50 2.70 -7.05 -8.85
C THR A 50 1.49 -7.68 -9.50
N GLY A 51 0.90 -8.70 -8.85
CA GLY A 51 -0.22 -9.46 -9.38
C GLY A 51 0.14 -10.38 -10.54
N ALA A 52 1.42 -10.47 -10.94
CA ALA A 52 1.93 -11.38 -11.96
C ALA A 52 2.11 -12.82 -11.42
N THR A 53 1.20 -13.25 -10.54
CA THR A 53 1.32 -14.54 -9.86
C THR A 53 1.09 -15.68 -10.87
N THR A 54 1.90 -16.74 -10.80
CA THR A 54 1.75 -17.95 -11.64
C THR A 54 0.49 -18.77 -11.28
N GLY A 55 -0.32 -18.27 -10.34
CA GLY A 55 -1.53 -18.90 -9.85
C GLY A 55 -1.97 -18.26 -8.52
N PRO A 56 -3.15 -18.63 -8.01
CA PRO A 56 -3.59 -18.21 -6.68
C PRO A 56 -2.72 -18.84 -5.59
N TRP A 57 -2.45 -18.07 -4.54
CA TRP A 57 -1.69 -18.49 -3.37
C TRP A 57 -2.58 -18.50 -2.15
N PHE A 58 -2.72 -19.64 -1.48
CA PHE A 58 -3.46 -19.75 -0.24
C PHE A 58 -2.49 -19.87 0.95
N VAL A 59 -2.41 -18.80 1.74
CA VAL A 59 -1.40 -18.63 2.78
C VAL A 59 -2.05 -18.71 4.17
N LYS A 60 -1.52 -19.60 5.02
CA LYS A 60 -1.86 -19.69 6.44
C LYS A 60 -0.82 -18.95 7.28
N PHE A 61 -1.26 -17.88 7.92
CA PHE A 61 -0.50 -17.17 8.94
C PHE A 61 -0.72 -17.84 10.29
N TYR A 62 0.35 -18.40 10.86
CA TYR A 62 0.30 -19.14 12.11
C TYR A 62 1.37 -18.68 13.10
N ALA A 63 1.24 -19.14 14.34
CA ALA A 63 2.25 -19.04 15.38
C ALA A 63 2.51 -20.42 16.00
N PRO A 64 3.76 -20.77 16.34
CA PRO A 64 4.12 -22.13 16.78
C PRO A 64 3.45 -22.57 18.09
N TRP A 65 3.11 -21.62 18.96
CA TRP A 65 2.45 -21.86 20.24
C TRP A 65 0.92 -21.91 20.15
N CYS A 66 0.32 -21.62 19.00
CA CYS A 66 -1.13 -21.58 18.85
C CYS A 66 -1.73 -22.99 18.70
N SER A 67 -2.52 -23.43 19.70
CA SER A 67 -3.18 -24.75 19.69
C SER A 67 -4.09 -24.95 18.47
N HIS A 68 -4.90 -23.94 18.12
CA HIS A 68 -5.80 -24.02 16.96
C HIS A 68 -5.05 -24.17 15.63
N CYS A 69 -3.85 -23.60 15.51
CA CYS A 69 -3.02 -23.77 14.31
C CYS A 69 -2.49 -25.20 14.21
N ARG A 70 -2.04 -25.78 15.33
CA ARG A 70 -1.52 -27.17 15.36
C ARG A 70 -2.59 -28.20 15.02
N GLN A 71 -3.82 -28.00 15.50
CA GLN A 71 -4.95 -28.89 15.16
C GLN A 71 -5.31 -28.83 13.66
N MET A 72 -5.10 -27.67 13.02
CA MET A 72 -5.39 -27.48 11.60
C MET A 72 -4.26 -27.98 10.67
N ALA A 73 -3.04 -28.15 11.18
CA ALA A 73 -1.88 -28.59 10.39
C ALA A 73 -2.14 -29.84 9.52
N PRO A 74 -2.69 -30.96 10.03
CA PRO A 74 -2.93 -32.16 9.21
C PRO A 74 -3.98 -31.93 8.12
N ALA A 75 -5.00 -31.13 8.37
CA ALA A 75 -6.00 -30.76 7.36
C ALA A 75 -5.37 -29.89 6.26
N TRP A 76 -4.49 -28.96 6.66
CA TRP A 76 -3.78 -28.07 5.74
C TRP A 76 -2.81 -28.80 4.82
N GLU A 77 -2.10 -29.81 5.34
CA GLU A 77 -1.21 -30.64 4.52
C GLU A 77 -1.98 -31.47 3.48
N ARG A 78 -3.15 -32.00 3.84
CA ARG A 78 -4.04 -32.71 2.90
C ARG A 78 -4.54 -31.77 1.81
N LEU A 79 -4.98 -30.58 2.19
CA LEU A 79 -5.40 -29.53 1.26
C LEU A 79 -4.30 -29.19 0.25
N ALA A 80 -3.06 -29.05 0.71
CA ALA A 80 -1.92 -28.76 -0.15
C ALA A 80 -1.63 -29.88 -1.16
N LYS A 81 -1.83 -31.14 -0.76
CA LYS A 81 -1.71 -32.30 -1.66
C LYS A 81 -2.84 -32.31 -2.70
N GLU A 82 -4.07 -32.01 -2.30
CA GLU A 82 -5.25 -32.01 -3.17
C GLU A 82 -5.22 -30.88 -4.21
N LEU A 83 -4.79 -29.69 -3.80
CA LEU A 83 -4.76 -28.50 -4.67
C LEU A 83 -3.46 -28.34 -5.46
N LYS A 84 -2.55 -29.32 -5.39
CA LYS A 84 -1.25 -29.27 -6.05
C LYS A 84 -1.41 -29.02 -7.56
N GLY A 85 -0.83 -27.93 -8.04
CA GLY A 85 -0.89 -27.52 -9.45
C GLY A 85 -2.08 -26.63 -9.82
N VAL A 86 -3.08 -26.46 -8.93
CA VAL A 86 -4.21 -25.54 -9.12
C VAL A 86 -4.05 -24.30 -8.24
N VAL A 87 -3.76 -24.49 -6.95
CA VAL A 87 -3.55 -23.42 -5.98
C VAL A 87 -2.28 -23.71 -5.18
N ASN A 88 -1.43 -22.71 -5.03
CA ASN A 88 -0.22 -22.84 -4.22
C ASN A 88 -0.57 -22.68 -2.74
N VAL A 89 -0.48 -23.76 -1.96
CA VAL A 89 -0.77 -23.72 -0.52
C VAL A 89 0.53 -23.48 0.25
N ALA A 90 0.50 -22.51 1.16
CA ALA A 90 1.67 -22.06 1.88
C ALA A 90 1.40 -21.78 3.37
N ASP A 91 2.46 -21.91 4.16
CA ASP A 91 2.51 -21.59 5.58
C ASP A 91 3.49 -20.45 5.83
N LEU A 92 3.12 -19.53 6.70
CA LEU A 92 3.98 -18.43 7.13
C LEU A 92 3.89 -18.27 8.64
N ASP A 93 5.04 -18.42 9.31
CA ASP A 93 5.19 -18.15 10.73
C ASP A 93 5.27 -16.64 10.96
N ALA A 94 4.17 -16.04 11.40
CA ALA A 94 4.07 -14.60 11.62
C ALA A 94 4.97 -14.11 12.77
N THR A 95 5.45 -15.01 13.64
CA THR A 95 6.41 -14.67 14.70
C THR A 95 7.82 -14.48 14.17
N ARG A 96 8.16 -15.15 13.06
CA ARG A 96 9.47 -15.06 12.39
C ARG A 96 9.46 -14.13 11.17
N ALA A 97 8.28 -13.80 10.66
CA ALA A 97 8.07 -12.91 9.51
C ALA A 97 7.24 -11.66 9.90
N PRO A 98 7.76 -10.79 10.79
CA PRO A 98 7.01 -9.64 11.28
C PRO A 98 6.73 -8.60 10.20
N ASN A 99 7.55 -8.49 9.15
CA ASN A 99 7.35 -7.50 8.10
C ASN A 99 6.13 -7.84 7.25
N VAL A 100 6.02 -9.11 6.82
CA VAL A 100 4.83 -9.59 6.11
C VAL A 100 3.60 -9.56 7.02
N ALA A 101 3.72 -9.99 8.28
CA ALA A 101 2.60 -9.97 9.22
C ALA A 101 2.04 -8.54 9.45
N LYS A 102 2.91 -7.54 9.59
CA LYS A 102 2.51 -6.13 9.70
C LYS A 102 1.88 -5.61 8.41
N ARG A 103 2.50 -5.91 7.27
CA ARG A 103 2.01 -5.51 5.94
C ARG A 103 0.58 -5.98 5.68
N PHE A 104 0.26 -7.23 6.02
CA PHE A 104 -1.07 -7.80 5.87
C PHE A 104 -2.00 -7.55 7.08
N ALA A 105 -1.57 -6.73 8.04
CA ALA A 105 -2.32 -6.38 9.25
C ALA A 105 -2.87 -7.60 10.01
N ILE A 106 -2.06 -8.65 10.17
CA ILE A 106 -2.44 -9.89 10.84
C ILE A 106 -2.56 -9.63 12.36
N LYS A 107 -3.77 -9.73 12.89
CA LYS A 107 -4.09 -9.46 14.31
C LYS A 107 -4.29 -10.73 15.16
N GLY A 108 -4.42 -11.90 14.53
CA GLY A 108 -4.73 -13.14 15.24
C GLY A 108 -4.40 -14.39 14.42
N TYR A 109 -4.40 -15.54 15.08
CA TYR A 109 -4.00 -16.82 14.50
C TYR A 109 -5.06 -17.91 14.73
N PRO A 110 -5.26 -18.83 13.77
CA PRO A 110 -4.77 -18.78 12.40
C PRO A 110 -5.52 -17.74 11.57
N THR A 111 -4.81 -17.00 10.71
CA THR A 111 -5.43 -16.17 9.66
C THR A 111 -5.13 -16.79 8.30
N LEU A 112 -6.16 -17.00 7.49
CA LEU A 112 -6.03 -17.60 6.16
C LEU A 112 -6.35 -16.55 5.09
N LEU A 113 -5.39 -16.29 4.21
CA LEU A 113 -5.52 -15.33 3.12
C LEU A 113 -5.23 -16.01 1.80
N LEU A 114 -6.13 -15.82 0.83
CA LEU A 114 -5.89 -16.19 -0.55
C LEU A 114 -5.48 -14.95 -1.34
N ILE A 115 -4.41 -15.05 -2.11
CA ILE A 115 -3.86 -13.98 -2.94
C ILE A 115 -4.01 -14.40 -4.39
N ASP A 116 -4.70 -13.59 -5.19
CA ASP A 116 -4.86 -13.80 -6.62
C ASP A 116 -4.83 -12.44 -7.34
N LYS A 117 -4.01 -12.32 -8.39
CA LYS A 117 -3.95 -11.13 -9.27
C LYS A 117 -3.86 -9.79 -8.53
N GLY A 118 -3.03 -9.71 -7.48
CA GLY A 118 -2.82 -8.49 -6.70
C GLY A 118 -3.96 -8.14 -5.74
N ARG A 119 -4.92 -9.05 -5.56
CA ARG A 119 -6.02 -8.95 -4.58
C ARG A 119 -5.84 -10.01 -3.51
N MET A 120 -6.23 -9.68 -2.29
CA MET A 120 -6.30 -10.61 -1.16
C MET A 120 -7.74 -10.84 -0.73
N TYR A 121 -8.04 -12.10 -0.40
CA TYR A 121 -9.34 -12.60 0.00
C TYR A 121 -9.18 -13.29 1.35
N GLN A 122 -9.85 -12.77 2.37
CA GLN A 122 -9.78 -13.36 3.70
C GLN A 122 -10.82 -14.46 3.85
N TYR A 123 -10.38 -15.65 4.28
CA TYR A 123 -11.29 -16.69 4.68
C TYR A 123 -11.87 -16.35 6.06
N LYS A 124 -13.17 -16.08 6.11
CA LYS A 124 -13.89 -15.74 7.35
C LYS A 124 -14.76 -16.87 7.87
N ASN A 125 -14.85 -17.99 7.15
CA ASN A 125 -15.68 -19.10 7.57
C ASN A 125 -15.04 -19.77 8.81
N GLY A 126 -15.87 -20.18 9.77
CA GLY A 126 -15.40 -20.81 11.01
C GLY A 126 -14.99 -22.28 10.82
N ASP A 127 -15.45 -22.90 9.73
CA ASP A 127 -15.17 -24.29 9.40
C ASP A 127 -13.76 -24.42 8.80
N ARG A 128 -12.94 -25.31 9.36
CA ARG A 128 -11.54 -25.56 8.95
C ARG A 128 -11.35 -26.95 8.36
N SER A 129 -12.45 -27.59 7.95
CA SER A 129 -12.43 -28.84 7.19
C SER A 129 -11.74 -28.67 5.83
N THR A 130 -11.12 -29.74 5.36
CA THR A 130 -10.40 -29.80 4.08
C THR A 130 -11.31 -29.39 2.91
N GLU A 131 -12.55 -29.84 2.92
CA GLU A 131 -13.50 -29.68 1.83
C GLU A 131 -13.92 -28.21 1.68
N LYS A 132 -14.19 -27.53 2.80
CA LYS A 132 -14.56 -26.10 2.79
C LYS A 132 -13.39 -25.20 2.42
N LEU A 133 -12.17 -25.57 2.81
CA LEU A 133 -10.98 -24.84 2.42
C LEU A 133 -10.68 -25.02 0.93
N ALA A 134 -10.87 -26.23 0.38
CA ALA A 134 -10.70 -26.52 -1.04
C ALA A 134 -11.73 -25.79 -1.91
N ALA A 135 -13.01 -25.80 -1.49
CA ALA A 135 -14.08 -25.06 -2.17
C ALA A 135 -13.79 -23.55 -2.21
N PHE A 136 -13.29 -23.00 -1.10
CA PHE A 136 -12.88 -21.61 -1.05
C PHE A 136 -11.72 -21.29 -1.96
N ALA A 137 -10.67 -22.11 -1.93
CA ALA A 137 -9.46 -21.88 -2.68
C ALA A 137 -9.66 -21.95 -4.21
N THR A 138 -10.62 -22.78 -4.66
CA THR A 138 -10.87 -23.00 -6.09
C THR A 138 -11.83 -21.97 -6.69
N ASN A 139 -12.96 -21.68 -6.03
CA ASN A 139 -14.01 -20.85 -6.63
C ASN A 139 -14.66 -19.85 -5.67
N ASP A 140 -14.89 -20.17 -4.40
CA ASP A 140 -15.71 -19.29 -3.56
C ASP A 140 -15.00 -17.98 -3.19
N TYR A 141 -13.67 -17.93 -3.22
CA TYR A 141 -12.93 -16.68 -2.97
C TYR A 141 -13.36 -15.56 -3.92
N LYS A 142 -13.76 -15.87 -5.15
CA LYS A 142 -14.21 -14.87 -6.14
C LYS A 142 -15.47 -14.13 -5.70
N LYS A 143 -16.29 -14.74 -4.85
CA LYS A 143 -17.51 -14.15 -4.27
C LYS A 143 -17.22 -13.43 -2.96
N ALA A 144 -16.08 -13.70 -2.33
CA ALA A 144 -15.69 -13.09 -1.07
C ALA A 144 -15.25 -11.64 -1.27
N LEU A 145 -15.39 -10.83 -0.21
CA LEU A 145 -14.87 -9.47 -0.18
C LEU A 145 -13.35 -9.50 -0.40
N SER A 146 -12.89 -8.73 -1.39
CA SER A 146 -11.48 -8.63 -1.75
C SER A 146 -10.93 -7.27 -1.42
N ASN A 147 -9.71 -7.25 -0.89
CA ASN A 147 -8.95 -6.04 -0.64
C ASN A 147 -7.72 -6.01 -1.57
N PRO A 148 -7.23 -4.83 -1.99
CA PRO A 148 -5.96 -4.76 -2.70
C PRO A 148 -4.82 -5.28 -1.82
N VAL A 149 -3.85 -5.98 -2.41
CA VAL A 149 -2.65 -6.42 -1.68
C VAL A 149 -1.87 -5.17 -1.27
N PRO A 150 -1.56 -4.99 0.03
CA PRO A 150 -0.75 -3.86 0.49
C PRO A 150 0.65 -3.91 -0.13
N ALA A 151 1.23 -2.76 -0.44
CA ALA A 151 2.58 -2.68 -1.01
C ALA A 151 3.63 -3.29 -0.05
N PRO A 152 4.73 -3.87 -0.57
CA PRO A 152 5.81 -4.34 0.29
C PRO A 152 6.40 -3.16 1.05
N LEU A 153 6.68 -3.35 2.34
CA LEU A 153 7.37 -2.39 3.21
C LEU A 153 8.83 -2.25 2.78
N THR A 154 9.06 -1.72 1.57
CA THR A 154 10.39 -1.39 1.07
C THR A 154 10.73 0.02 1.53
N PHE A 155 12.03 0.27 1.76
CA PHE A 155 12.52 1.60 2.07
C PHE A 155 12.06 2.64 1.02
N VAL A 156 12.08 2.26 -0.26
CA VAL A 156 11.56 3.09 -1.35
C VAL A 156 10.07 3.36 -1.18
N GLY A 157 9.24 2.36 -0.88
CA GLY A 157 7.81 2.55 -0.61
C GLY A 157 7.54 3.47 0.59
N VAL A 158 8.28 3.31 1.69
CA VAL A 158 8.17 4.19 2.87
C VAL A 158 8.62 5.62 2.56
N THR A 159 9.68 5.79 1.77
CA THR A 159 10.11 7.13 1.33
C THR A 159 9.14 7.74 0.34
N ILE A 160 8.62 6.97 -0.62
CA ILE A 160 7.61 7.45 -1.57
C ILE A 160 6.34 7.81 -0.81
N ASP A 161 5.88 7.02 0.17
CA ASP A 161 4.73 7.41 0.99
C ASP A 161 5.01 8.68 1.78
N PHE A 162 6.21 8.88 2.32
CA PHE A 162 6.60 10.13 2.97
C PHE A 162 6.60 11.32 1.98
N PHE A 163 7.15 11.14 0.77
CA PHE A 163 7.18 12.17 -0.27
C PHE A 163 5.79 12.44 -0.86
N VAL A 164 5.00 11.41 -1.18
CA VAL A 164 3.65 11.48 -1.74
C VAL A 164 2.68 12.11 -0.73
N THR A 165 2.72 11.67 0.53
CA THR A 165 1.93 12.30 1.60
C THR A 165 2.37 13.75 1.82
N GLY A 166 3.68 14.04 1.74
CA GLY A 166 4.22 15.40 1.74
C GLY A 166 3.69 16.27 0.59
N THR A 167 3.59 15.71 -0.62
CA THR A 167 3.02 16.42 -1.79
C THR A 167 1.50 16.56 -1.74
N GLN A 168 0.79 15.65 -1.06
CA GLN A 168 -0.68 15.67 -0.97
C GLN A 168 -1.18 16.85 -0.12
N GLU A 169 -0.45 17.23 0.93
CA GLU A 169 -0.73 18.44 1.70
C GLU A 169 -0.30 19.72 0.95
N ALA A 170 0.80 19.67 0.20
CA ALA A 170 1.28 20.80 -0.59
C ALA A 170 0.31 21.19 -1.72
N GLN A 171 -0.30 20.21 -2.41
CA GLN A 171 -1.29 20.50 -3.46
C GLN A 171 -2.57 21.13 -2.91
N ARG A 172 -3.04 20.74 -1.72
CA ARG A 172 -4.21 21.37 -1.08
C ARG A 172 -3.97 22.85 -0.77
N ILE A 173 -2.78 23.16 -0.26
CA ILE A 173 -2.38 24.53 0.05
C ILE A 173 -2.24 25.34 -1.24
N TYR A 174 -1.65 24.74 -2.28
CA TYR A 174 -1.48 25.39 -3.57
C TYR A 174 -2.82 25.69 -4.23
N ASP A 175 -3.80 24.77 -4.23
CA ASP A 175 -5.11 25.00 -4.85
C ASP A 175 -5.89 26.14 -4.19
N VAL A 176 -5.85 26.24 -2.85
CA VAL A 176 -6.49 27.32 -2.10
C VAL A 176 -5.77 28.65 -2.34
N ALA A 177 -4.43 28.65 -2.33
CA ALA A 177 -3.64 29.84 -2.57
C ALA A 177 -3.78 30.36 -4.01
N PHE A 178 -3.79 29.47 -5.01
CA PHE A 178 -3.90 29.84 -6.42
C PHE A 178 -5.32 30.28 -6.78
N ARG A 179 -6.37 29.60 -6.28
CA ARG A 179 -7.76 30.10 -6.43
C ARG A 179 -7.92 31.45 -5.74
N GLY A 180 -7.36 31.64 -4.55
CA GLY A 180 -7.38 32.92 -3.85
C GLY A 180 -6.70 34.02 -4.66
N PHE A 181 -5.50 33.75 -5.19
CA PHE A 181 -4.76 34.70 -6.00
C PHE A 181 -5.51 35.10 -7.28
N PHE A 182 -6.09 34.14 -8.01
CA PHE A 182 -6.87 34.44 -9.22
C PHE A 182 -8.13 35.24 -8.94
N VAL A 183 -8.81 34.96 -7.82
CA VAL A 183 -10.00 35.72 -7.41
C VAL A 183 -9.63 37.14 -7.02
N ILE A 184 -8.58 37.32 -6.21
CA ILE A 184 -8.09 38.65 -5.79
C ILE A 184 -7.61 39.44 -7.01
N SER A 185 -6.85 38.80 -7.90
CA SER A 185 -6.35 39.45 -9.12
C SER A 185 -7.49 39.87 -10.05
N THR A 186 -8.54 39.07 -10.20
CA THR A 186 -9.69 39.44 -11.05
C THR A 186 -10.50 40.58 -10.46
N PHE A 187 -10.74 40.60 -9.15
CA PHE A 187 -11.42 41.71 -8.48
C PHE A 187 -10.63 43.02 -8.54
N ALA A 188 -9.31 42.98 -8.35
CA ALA A 188 -8.46 44.16 -8.46
C ALA A 188 -8.47 44.73 -9.90
N PHE A 189 -8.39 43.85 -10.91
CA PHE A 189 -8.39 44.26 -12.30
C PHE A 189 -9.75 44.87 -12.73
N LEU A 190 -10.86 44.22 -12.38
CA LEU A 190 -12.20 44.74 -12.66
C LEU A 190 -12.50 46.02 -11.89
N GLY A 191 -12.11 46.09 -10.61
CA GLY A 191 -12.25 47.30 -9.80
C GLY A 191 -11.45 48.47 -10.38
N GLY A 192 -10.23 48.23 -10.84
CA GLY A 192 -9.40 49.22 -11.52
C GLY A 192 -10.03 49.74 -12.82
N ILE A 193 -10.59 48.84 -13.64
CA ILE A 193 -11.29 49.22 -14.88
C ILE A 193 -12.53 50.09 -14.58
N LEU A 194 -13.34 49.70 -13.60
CA LEU A 194 -14.53 50.46 -13.20
C LEU A 194 -14.16 51.84 -12.65
N MET A 195 -13.16 51.91 -11.78
CA MET A 195 -12.68 53.18 -11.23
C MET A 195 -12.14 54.10 -12.33
N GLY A 196 -11.40 53.54 -13.30
CA GLY A 196 -10.93 54.27 -14.47
C GLY A 196 -12.07 54.82 -15.33
N MET A 197 -13.10 54.02 -15.57
CA MET A 197 -14.30 54.45 -16.31
C MET A 197 -15.03 55.60 -15.61
N VAL A 198 -15.17 55.54 -14.27
CA VAL A 198 -15.80 56.62 -13.49
C VAL A 198 -14.99 57.91 -13.58
N ILE A 199 -13.66 57.84 -13.44
CA ILE A 199 -12.77 59.00 -13.57
C ILE A 199 -12.87 59.60 -14.98
N ALA A 200 -12.92 58.77 -16.02
CA ALA A 200 -13.08 59.23 -17.40
C ALA A 200 -14.43 59.95 -17.61
N VAL A 201 -15.53 59.42 -17.08
CA VAL A 201 -16.86 60.08 -17.15
C VAL A 201 -16.87 61.42 -16.42
N ILE A 202 -16.23 61.52 -15.24
CA ILE A 202 -16.12 62.78 -14.50
C ILE A 202 -15.24 63.79 -15.24
N ALA A 203 -14.18 63.34 -15.92
CA ALA A 203 -13.33 64.21 -16.73
C ALA A 203 -14.09 64.75 -17.96
N LEU A 204 -14.87 63.89 -18.63
CA LEU A 204 -15.68 64.28 -19.78
C LEU A 204 -16.85 65.19 -19.40
N SER A 205 -17.47 64.98 -18.22
CA SER A 205 -18.54 65.86 -17.74
C SER A 205 -18.04 67.27 -17.38
N LYS A 206 -16.78 67.41 -16.96
CA LYS A 206 -16.14 68.72 -16.74
C LYS A 206 -15.69 69.40 -18.04
N GLY A 207 -15.29 68.63 -19.05
CA GLY A 207 -14.86 69.16 -20.35
C GLY A 207 -15.98 69.75 -21.21
N ASN A 208 -17.24 69.33 -21.00
CA ASN A 208 -18.38 69.84 -21.76
C ASN A 208 -18.88 71.24 -21.30
N SER A 209 -18.46 71.70 -20.12
CA SER A 209 -18.93 72.99 -19.55
C SER A 209 -18.08 74.20 -19.98
N THR A 210 -16.92 74.02 -20.61
CA THR A 210 -16.01 75.12 -20.99
C THR A 210 -16.05 75.47 -22.48
N ALA A 211 -16.90 74.83 -23.28
CA ALA A 211 -17.02 75.06 -24.72
C ALA A 211 -17.94 76.26 -25.11
N HIS A 212 -18.49 77.00 -24.15
CA HIS A 212 -19.31 78.19 -24.41
C HIS A 212 -18.58 79.48 -24.00
N GLY A 213 -17.54 79.83 -24.73
CA GLY A 213 -16.86 81.11 -24.53
C GLY A 213 -15.89 81.44 -25.64
N ASN A 214 -16.35 82.18 -26.65
CA ASN A 214 -15.68 83.37 -27.20
C ASN A 214 -16.18 83.70 -28.61
N LYS A 215 -16.96 84.77 -28.74
CA LYS A 215 -16.83 85.75 -29.83
C LYS A 215 -17.15 87.15 -29.31
N SER A 216 -16.12 87.85 -28.84
CA SER A 216 -16.01 89.32 -28.96
C SER A 216 -15.60 89.65 -30.41
N PRO A 217 -15.66 90.89 -30.95
CA PRO A 217 -16.13 92.19 -30.43
C PRO A 217 -17.06 92.95 -31.42
N ARG A 218 -17.66 94.07 -31.00
CA ARG A 218 -17.55 95.42 -31.65
C ARG A 218 -18.73 96.33 -31.33
N ASN A 219 -18.36 97.48 -30.76
CA ASN A 219 -18.62 98.82 -31.28
C ASN A 219 -20.07 99.33 -31.34
N ALA A 220 -20.32 100.42 -30.60
CA ALA A 220 -20.99 101.66 -31.02
C ALA A 220 -21.63 102.30 -29.77
N ARG A 221 -21.20 103.49 -29.32
CA ARG A 221 -21.74 104.82 -29.75
C ARG A 221 -23.13 105.02 -29.09
N LYS A 222 -23.50 106.08 -28.36
CA LYS A 222 -23.17 107.52 -28.20
C LYS A 222 -23.85 107.95 -26.87
N GLN A 223 -23.38 108.96 -26.12
CA GLN A 223 -23.95 110.34 -26.07
C GLN A 223 -25.50 110.32 -26.05
N ASP A 224 -26.20 110.84 -25.04
CA ASP A 224 -26.02 112.10 -24.31
C ASP A 224 -26.48 112.00 -22.83
#